data_AF-A0A2M8CBU3-F1
#
_entry.id   AF-A0A2M8CBU3-F1
#
_cell.length_a   1.000
_cell.length_b   1.000
_cell.length_c   1.000
_cell.angle_alpha   90.00
_cell.angle_beta   90.00
_cell.angle_gamma   90.00
#
_symmetry.space_group_name_H-M   'P 1'
#
loop_
_entity.id
_entity.type
_entity.pdbx_description
1 polymer ?
#
loop_
_entity_poly.entity_id
_entity_poly.type
_entity_poly.pdbx_seq_one_letter_code
_entity_poly.pdbx_strand_id
1 'polypeptide(L)'
;MLRIEEYIGEMGFREFKMNYLIVDAIVRNFEIIGEAAKNVPEEVKKMYPEIPWKKMYGLRNLIAHEYFGIDYEMIWEISKKNLPQNSIDLRKIIENE
;
A
#
# COMPACT_ATOMS: atom_id res chain seq x y z
N MET A 1 3.97 -1.43 -5.84
CA MET A 1 3.59 -2.62 -5.05
C MET A 1 4.74 -3.59 -4.98
N LEU A 2 5.33 -4.01 -6.11
CA LEU A 2 6.54 -4.86 -6.17
C LEU A 2 7.68 -4.43 -5.24
N ARG A 3 8.07 -3.15 -5.22
CA ARG A 3 9.12 -2.65 -4.30
C ARG A 3 8.84 -2.96 -2.83
N ILE A 4 7.58 -2.84 -2.38
CA ILE A 4 7.22 -3.14 -0.99
C ILE A 4 7.39 -4.65 -0.73
N GLU A 5 6.94 -5.49 -1.66
CA GLU A 5 7.12 -6.95 -1.57
C GLU A 5 8.60 -7.34 -1.54
N GLU A 6 9.44 -6.72 -2.38
CA GLU A 6 10.89 -6.91 -2.42
C GLU A 6 11.58 -6.49 -1.12
N TYR A 7 11.21 -5.33 -0.56
CA TYR A 7 11.80 -4.84 0.69
C TYR A 7 11.43 -5.71 1.90
N ILE A 8 10.21 -6.26 1.90
CA ILE A 8 9.78 -7.18 2.94
C ILE A 8 10.47 -8.53 2.79
N GLY A 9 10.49 -9.09 1.57
CA GLY A 9 10.98 -10.44 1.31
C GLY A 9 10.44 -11.47 2.31
N GLU A 10 11.37 -12.20 2.93
CA GLU A 10 11.10 -13.24 3.93
C GLU A 10 11.22 -12.74 5.37
N MET A 11 11.32 -11.42 5.57
CA MET A 11 11.46 -10.79 6.88
C MET A 11 10.30 -11.18 7.80
N GLY A 12 10.58 -11.31 9.10
CA GLY A 12 9.56 -11.42 10.14
C GLY A 12 9.16 -10.06 10.71
N PHE A 13 7.99 -9.97 11.34
CA PHE A 13 7.49 -8.70 11.90
C PHE A 13 8.48 -8.02 12.88
N ARG A 14 9.18 -8.79 13.71
CA ARG A 14 10.18 -8.24 14.65
C ARG A 14 11.34 -7.55 13.94
N GLU A 15 11.84 -8.15 12.88
CA GLU A 15 12.93 -7.61 12.09
C GLU A 15 12.47 -6.36 11.32
N PHE A 16 11.27 -6.41 10.74
CA PHE A 16 10.65 -5.25 10.09
C PHE A 16 10.53 -4.05 11.02
N LYS A 17 9.96 -4.26 12.22
CA LYS A 17 9.78 -3.21 13.23
C LYS A 17 11.10 -2.56 13.67
N MET A 18 12.21 -3.29 13.60
CA MET A 18 13.53 -2.79 13.99
C MET A 18 14.31 -2.16 12.81
N ASN A 19 13.84 -2.32 11.58
CA ASN A 19 14.52 -1.83 10.39
C ASN A 19 13.87 -0.55 9.86
N TYR A 20 14.21 0.58 10.49
CA TYR A 20 13.62 1.89 10.15
C TYR A 20 13.79 2.27 8.68
N LEU A 21 14.90 1.91 8.04
CA LEU A 21 15.11 2.21 6.63
C LEU A 21 14.10 1.49 5.73
N ILE A 22 13.80 0.22 6.03
CA ILE A 22 12.78 -0.54 5.29
C ILE A 22 11.39 0.03 5.59
N VAL A 23 11.09 0.33 6.86
CA VAL A 23 9.81 0.94 7.25
C VAL A 23 9.59 2.24 6.48
N ASP A 24 10.54 3.16 6.50
CA ASP A 24 10.46 4.46 5.82
C ASP A 24 10.29 4.29 4.31
N ALA A 25 11.03 3.34 3.71
CA ALA A 25 10.89 3.02 2.29
C ALA A 25 9.49 2.50 1.95
N ILE A 26 8.92 1.63 2.78
CA ILE A 26 7.57 1.06 2.58
C ILE A 26 6.50 2.13 2.77
N VAL A 27 6.60 2.92 3.83
CA VAL A 27 5.72 4.06 4.12
C VAL A 27 5.69 5.02 2.95
N ARG A 28 6.87 5.41 2.42
CA ARG A 28 6.96 6.26 1.23
C ARG A 28 6.27 5.65 0.01
N ASN A 29 6.39 4.34 -0.19
CA ASN A 29 5.70 3.67 -1.29
C ASN A 29 4.18 3.66 -1.08
N PHE A 30 3.68 3.54 0.15
CA PHE A 30 2.25 3.66 0.43
C PHE A 30 1.71 5.05 0.17
N GLU A 31 2.46 6.11 0.49
CA GLU A 31 2.08 7.48 0.12
C GLU A 31 1.91 7.63 -1.40
N ILE A 32 2.87 7.11 -2.18
CA ILE A 32 2.84 7.16 -3.64
C ILE A 32 1.63 6.39 -4.18
N ILE A 33 1.37 5.18 -3.65
CA ILE A 33 0.22 4.37 -4.05
C ILE A 33 -1.10 5.08 -3.73
N GLY A 34 -1.22 5.67 -2.55
CA GLY A 34 -2.44 6.38 -2.15
C GLY A 34 -2.68 7.65 -2.97
N GLU A 35 -1.63 8.40 -3.30
CA GLU A 35 -1.76 9.57 -4.20
C GLU A 35 -2.10 9.14 -5.63
N ALA A 36 -1.53 8.05 -6.13
CA ALA A 36 -1.90 7.50 -7.44
C ALA A 36 -3.37 7.05 -7.45
N ALA A 37 -3.82 6.31 -6.43
CA ALA A 37 -5.20 5.86 -6.28
C ALA A 37 -6.20 7.03 -6.24
N LYS A 38 -5.83 8.15 -5.60
CA LYS A 38 -6.64 9.37 -5.59
C LYS A 38 -6.84 9.93 -7.00
N ASN A 39 -5.79 9.93 -7.82
CA ASN A 39 -5.78 10.52 -9.16
C ASN A 39 -6.39 9.63 -10.26
N VAL A 40 -6.75 8.38 -9.96
CA VAL A 40 -7.50 7.54 -10.90
C VAL A 40 -8.87 8.19 -11.21
N PRO A 41 -9.31 8.27 -12.47
CA PRO A 41 -10.62 8.84 -12.83
C PRO A 41 -11.77 8.16 -12.10
N GLU A 42 -12.83 8.91 -11.79
CA GLU A 42 -13.95 8.40 -11.01
C GLU A 42 -14.74 7.33 -11.78
N GLU A 43 -14.77 7.43 -13.11
CA GLU A 43 -15.38 6.45 -14.01
C GLU A 43 -14.68 5.10 -13.91
N VAL A 44 -13.33 5.10 -13.88
CA VAL A 44 -12.51 3.89 -13.71
C VAL A 44 -12.70 3.31 -12.31
N LYS A 45 -12.72 4.15 -11.27
CA LYS A 45 -12.97 3.69 -9.89
C LYS A 45 -14.34 3.01 -9.75
N LYS A 46 -15.36 3.51 -10.46
CA LYS A 46 -16.70 2.92 -10.49
C LYS A 46 -16.77 1.63 -11.29
N MET A 47 -15.94 1.50 -12.33
CA MET A 47 -15.84 0.28 -13.14
C MET A 47 -15.21 -0.87 -12.37
N TYR A 48 -14.23 -0.58 -11.50
CA TYR A 48 -13.53 -1.58 -10.68
C TYR A 48 -13.69 -1.30 -9.17
N PRO A 49 -14.91 -1.47 -8.61
CA PRO A 49 -15.19 -1.17 -7.20
C PRO A 49 -14.55 -2.18 -6.22
N GLU A 50 -14.08 -3.32 -6.71
CA GLU A 50 -13.34 -4.33 -5.95
C GLU A 50 -11.97 -3.83 -5.51
N ILE A 51 -11.36 -2.92 -6.27
CA ILE A 51 -10.11 -2.29 -5.87
C ILE A 51 -10.40 -1.28 -4.76
N PRO A 52 -9.69 -1.34 -3.62
CA PRO A 52 -10.00 -0.52 -2.46
C PRO A 52 -9.43 0.92 -2.59
N TRP A 53 -9.77 1.64 -3.66
CA TRP A 53 -9.25 2.98 -3.99
C TRP A 53 -9.31 3.97 -2.81
N LYS A 54 -10.46 4.02 -2.14
CA LYS A 54 -10.68 4.90 -0.98
C LYS A 54 -9.78 4.53 0.19
N LYS A 55 -9.53 3.23 0.43
CA LYS A 55 -8.63 2.79 1.51
C LYS A 55 -7.17 3.09 1.18
N MET A 56 -6.76 2.94 -0.08
CA MET A 56 -5.40 3.30 -0.52
C MET A 56 -5.13 4.80 -0.29
N TYR A 57 -6.05 5.67 -0.69
CA TYR A 57 -5.93 7.10 -0.41
C TYR A 57 -6.02 7.41 1.08
N GLY A 58 -6.92 6.74 1.81
CA GLY A 58 -7.06 6.87 3.26
C GLY A 58 -5.77 6.53 4.02
N LEU A 59 -5.07 5.46 3.63
CA LEU A 59 -3.78 5.08 4.22
C LEU A 59 -2.72 6.16 4.04
N ARG A 60 -2.63 6.76 2.84
CA ARG A 60 -1.72 7.89 2.60
C ARG A 60 -2.03 9.06 3.52
N ASN A 61 -3.32 9.38 3.73
CA ASN A 61 -3.69 10.47 4.62
C ASN A 61 -3.33 10.16 6.07
N LEU A 62 -3.55 8.91 6.53
CA LEU A 62 -3.17 8.48 7.86
C LEU A 62 -1.65 8.65 8.06
N ILE A 63 -0.84 8.11 7.15
CA ILE A 63 0.62 8.23 7.18
C ILE A 63 1.08 9.69 7.21
N ALA A 64 0.49 10.55 6.37
CA ALA A 64 0.89 11.95 6.26
C ALA A 64 0.53 12.80 7.50
N HIS A 65 -0.42 12.35 8.32
CA HIS A 65 -0.92 13.09 9.49
C HIS A 65 -0.45 12.51 10.83
N GLU A 66 -0.01 11.25 10.88
CA GLU A 66 0.54 10.63 12.10
C GLU A 66 2.01 10.99 12.34
N TYR A 67 2.30 12.29 12.43
CA TYR A 67 3.63 12.82 12.78
C TYR A 67 4.19 12.29 14.11
N PHE A 68 3.32 11.72 14.97
CA PHE A 68 3.67 11.23 16.30
C PHE A 68 4.04 9.74 16.36
N GLY A 69 3.94 9.02 15.24
CA GLY A 69 4.37 7.63 15.15
C GLY A 69 3.46 6.80 14.26
N ILE A 70 4.07 5.94 13.45
CA ILE A 70 3.37 5.04 12.53
C ILE A 70 3.05 3.75 13.27
N ASP A 71 1.80 3.27 13.15
CA ASP A 71 1.46 1.92 13.58
C ASP A 71 2.12 0.88 12.66
N TYR A 72 3.25 0.34 13.13
CA TYR A 72 4.02 -0.66 12.40
C TYR A 72 3.26 -1.98 12.21
N GLU A 73 2.35 -2.34 13.11
CA GLU A 73 1.57 -3.57 12.96
C GLU A 73 0.58 -3.41 11.80
N MET A 74 -0.10 -2.26 11.73
CA MET A 74 -0.96 -1.93 10.59
C MET A 74 -0.16 -1.91 9.27
N ILE A 75 0.98 -1.22 9.20
CA ILE A 75 1.79 -1.16 7.97
C ILE A 75 2.26 -2.56 7.55
N TRP A 76 2.70 -3.37 8.51
CA TRP A 76 3.11 -4.75 8.28
C TRP A 76 1.97 -5.59 7.68
N GLU A 77 0.81 -5.56 8.33
CA GLU A 77 -0.38 -6.32 7.93
C GLU A 77 -0.86 -5.95 6.54
N ILE A 78 -0.95 -4.65 6.24
CA ILE A 78 -1.33 -4.17 4.91
C ILE A 78 -0.33 -4.66 3.87
N SER A 79 0.96 -4.61 4.18
CA SER A 79 2.01 -5.01 3.24
C SER A 79 2.02 -6.51 2.96
N LYS A 80 1.80 -7.37 3.97
CA LYS A 80 1.81 -8.83 3.79
C LYS A 80 0.49 -9.39 3.27
N LYS A 81 -0.65 -8.81 3.64
CA LYS A 81 -1.97 -9.43 3.39
C LYS A 81 -2.78 -8.70 2.33
N ASN A 82 -2.82 -7.37 2.36
CA ASN A 82 -3.70 -6.61 1.46
C ASN A 82 -3.01 -6.23 0.15
N LEU A 83 -1.77 -5.79 0.21
CA LEU A 83 -1.03 -5.29 -0.94
C LEU A 83 -0.85 -6.33 -2.06
N PRO A 84 -0.52 -7.61 -1.77
CA PRO A 84 -0.33 -8.62 -2.81
C PRO A 84 -1.63 -8.86 -3.60
N GLN A 85 -2.76 -8.98 -2.90
CA GLN A 85 -4.06 -9.17 -3.52
C GLN A 85 -4.43 -7.96 -4.40
N ASN A 86 -4.28 -6.74 -3.89
CA ASN A 86 -4.51 -5.52 -4.66
C ASN A 86 -3.63 -5.47 -5.93
N SER A 87 -2.37 -5.93 -5.83
CA SER A 87 -1.47 -5.97 -6.98
C SER A 87 -1.88 -7.00 -8.02
N ILE A 88 -2.46 -8.14 -7.61
CA ILE A 88 -3.00 -9.15 -8.51
C ILE A 88 -4.24 -8.61 -9.23
N ASP A 89 -5.16 -7.99 -8.49
CA ASP A 89 -6.41 -7.49 -9.07
C ASP A 89 -6.16 -6.35 -10.06
N LEU A 90 -5.25 -5.43 -9.74
CA LEU A 90 -4.82 -4.38 -10.67
C LEU A 90 -4.17 -4.94 -11.94
N ARG A 91 -3.36 -6.00 -11.83
CA ARG A 91 -2.75 -6.63 -13.02
C ARG A 91 -3.80 -7.26 -13.93
N LYS A 92 -4.79 -7.94 -13.35
CA LYS A 92 -5.91 -8.50 -14.13
C LYS A 92 -6.68 -7.42 -14.87
N ILE A 93 -6.90 -6.26 -14.26
CA ILE A 93 -7.57 -5.14 -14.92
C ILE A 93 -6.75 -4.68 -16.13
N ILE A 94 -5.43 -4.47 -15.96
CA ILE A 94 -4.53 -4.02 -17.02
C ILE A 94 -4.42 -5.05 -18.16
N GLU A 95 -4.50 -6.34 -17.87
CA GLU A 95 -4.43 -7.41 -18.88
C GLU A 95 -5.74 -7.60 -19.66
N ASN A 96 -6.87 -7.13 -19.13
CA ASN A 96 -8.20 -7.29 -19.74
C ASN A 96 -8.69 -6.04 -20.49
N GLU A 97 -7.92 -4.96 -20.50
CA GLU A 97 -8.12 -3.72 -21.27
C GLU A 97 -7.15 -3.65 -22.45
#